data_AF-A0A2A5NY01-F1
#
_entry.id   AF-A0A2A5NY01-F1
#
_cell.length_a   1.000
_cell.length_b   1.000
_cell.length_c   1.000
_cell.angle_alpha   90.00
_cell.angle_beta   90.00
_cell.angle_gamma   90.00
#
_symmetry.space_group_name_H-M   'P 1'
#
loop_
_entity.id
_entity.type
_entity.pdbx_description
1 polymer ?
#
loop_
_entity_poly.entity_id
_entity_poly.type
_entity_poly.pdbx_seq_one_letter_code
_entity_poly.pdbx_strand_id
1 'polypeptide(L)'
;MLELLLAFSLTLALVLAYFTIVQRDLVKATALSAGQSIAYALAYYLLAAPDILFAYIPIAVGVYTVLLLYAISKTERYEEP
;
A
#
# COMPACT_ATOMS: atom_id res chain seq x y z
N MET A 1 -7.93 9.51 21.64
CA MET A 1 -8.22 8.17 21.06
C MET A 1 -8.02 8.16 19.55
N LEU A 2 -8.61 9.11 18.82
CA LEU A 2 -8.42 9.26 17.37
C LEU A 2 -6.94 9.38 16.97
N GLU A 3 -6.20 10.26 17.65
CA GLU A 3 -4.77 10.52 17.38
C GLU A 3 -3.91 9.26 17.51
N LEU A 4 -4.21 8.40 18.50
CA LEU A 4 -3.49 7.15 18.71
C LEU A 4 -3.74 6.16 17.56
N LEU A 5 -4.99 6.09 17.08
CA LEU A 5 -5.36 5.22 15.96
C LEU A 5 -4.75 5.72 14.64
N LEU A 6 -4.68 7.05 14.46
CA LEU A 6 -4.01 7.67 13.33
C LEU A 6 -2.51 7.38 13.37
N ALA A 7 -1.85 7.59 14.51
CA ALA A 7 -0.44 7.29 14.70
C ALA A 7 -0.15 5.81 14.43
N PHE A 8 -1.00 4.90 14.92
CA PHE A 8 -0.89 3.47 14.63
C PHE A 8 -1.03 3.17 13.14
N SER A 9 -2.04 3.73 12.47
CA SER A 9 -2.29 3.56 11.04
C SER A 9 -1.10 4.03 10.17
N LEU A 10 -0.55 5.21 10.47
CA LEU A 10 0.60 5.76 9.75
C LEU A 10 1.88 4.98 10.04
N THR A 11 2.07 4.52 11.29
CA THR A 11 3.21 3.66 11.64
C THR A 11 3.13 2.31 10.92
N LEU A 12 1.92 1.73 10.83
CA LEU A 12 1.70 0.50 10.06
C LEU A 12 2.00 0.71 8.58
N ALA A 13 1.55 1.83 8.00
CA ALA A 13 1.87 2.19 6.62
C ALA A 13 3.39 2.31 6.40
N LEU A 14 4.10 2.97 7.32
CA LEU A 14 5.56 3.12 7.28
C LEU A 14 6.28 1.77 7.34
N VAL A 15 5.87 0.89 8.27
CA VAL A 15 6.46 -0.44 8.43
C VAL A 15 6.26 -1.27 7.17
N LEU A 16 5.05 -1.28 6.61
CA LEU A 16 4.75 -1.99 5.35
C LEU A 16 5.52 -1.40 4.16
N ALA A 17 5.68 -0.08 4.10
CA ALA A 17 6.50 0.58 3.08
C ALA A 17 7.98 0.15 3.19
N TYR A 18 8.53 0.12 4.41
CA TYR A 18 9.89 -0.36 4.64
C TYR A 18 10.07 -1.81 4.17
N PHE A 19 9.16 -2.71 4.56
CA PHE A 19 9.21 -4.09 4.09
C PHE A 19 9.01 -4.22 2.58
N THR A 20 8.22 -3.34 1.97
CA THR A 20 8.04 -3.31 0.50
C THR A 20 9.37 -3.05 -0.22
N ILE A 21 10.17 -2.09 0.28
CA ILE A 21 11.46 -1.70 -0.33
C ILE A 21 12.53 -2.79 -0.13
N VAL A 22 12.55 -3.43 1.03
CA VAL A 22 13.54 -4.47 1.34
C VAL A 22 13.24 -5.79 0.61
N GLN A 23 12.02 -5.97 0.11
CA GLN A 23 11.57 -7.24 -0.43
C GLN A 23 11.99 -7.45 -1.88
N ARG A 24 12.87 -8.42 -2.11
CA ARG A 24 13.39 -8.77 -3.47
C ARG A 24 12.36 -9.46 -4.37
N ASP A 25 11.31 -10.06 -3.82
CA ASP A 25 10.24 -10.69 -4.59
C ASP A 25 9.18 -9.62 -4.90
N LEU A 26 9.11 -9.19 -6.16
CA LEU A 26 8.26 -8.09 -6.59
C LEU A 26 6.77 -8.37 -6.36
N VAL A 27 6.35 -9.63 -6.38
CA VAL A 27 4.96 -10.01 -6.07
C VAL A 27 4.66 -9.76 -4.59
N LYS A 28 5.59 -10.13 -3.71
CA LYS A 28 5.46 -9.87 -2.27
C LYS A 28 5.57 -8.38 -1.97
N ALA A 29 6.49 -7.66 -2.61
CA ALA A 29 6.60 -6.21 -2.51
C ALA A 29 5.28 -5.54 -2.91
N THR A 30 4.67 -5.95 -4.02
CA THR A 30 3.38 -5.43 -4.47
C THR A 30 2.25 -5.71 -3.47
N ALA A 31 2.21 -6.90 -2.88
CA ALA A 31 1.24 -7.24 -1.85
C ALA A 31 1.42 -6.38 -0.57
N LEU A 32 2.66 -6.15 -0.15
CA LEU A 32 2.99 -5.28 0.98
C LEU A 32 2.62 -3.81 0.68
N SER A 33 2.85 -3.35 -0.55
CA SER A 33 2.43 -2.02 -1.01
C SER A 33 0.90 -1.85 -1.00
N ALA A 34 0.15 -2.87 -1.41
CA ALA A 34 -1.31 -2.87 -1.32
C ALA A 34 -1.77 -2.79 0.15
N GLY A 35 -1.13 -3.55 1.05
CA GLY A 35 -1.37 -3.46 2.48
C GLY A 35 -1.08 -2.07 3.06
N GLN A 36 0.03 -1.46 2.65
CA GLN A 36 0.38 -0.08 3.01
C GLN A 36 -0.69 0.90 2.52
N SER A 37 -1.25 0.69 1.32
CA SER A 37 -2.32 1.54 0.79
C SER A 37 -3.61 1.41 1.59
N ILE A 38 -3.95 0.21 2.06
CA ILE A 38 -5.09 0.01 2.98
C ILE A 38 -4.87 0.77 4.29
N ALA A 39 -3.64 0.78 4.82
CA ALA A 39 -3.33 1.56 6.02
C ALA A 39 -3.53 3.07 5.80
N TYR A 40 -3.17 3.62 4.63
CA TYR A 40 -3.49 5.02 4.31
C TYR A 40 -4.97 5.29 4.09
N ALA A 41 -5.73 4.36 3.49
CA ALA A 41 -7.18 4.48 3.39
C ALA A 41 -7.82 4.60 4.79
N LEU A 42 -7.32 3.84 5.76
CA LEU A 42 -7.74 3.96 7.16
C LEU A 42 -7.37 5.34 7.74
N ALA A 43 -6.17 5.87 7.45
CA ALA A 43 -5.80 7.23 7.86
C ALA A 43 -6.71 8.31 7.26
N TYR A 44 -7.06 8.24 5.97
CA TYR A 44 -7.97 9.19 5.33
C TYR A 44 -9.39 9.14 5.92
N TYR A 45 -9.87 7.95 6.27
CA TYR A 45 -11.11 7.80 7.01
C TYR A 45 -11.06 8.50 8.37
N LEU A 46 -9.98 8.32 9.14
CA LEU A 46 -9.81 8.96 10.46
C LEU A 46 -9.64 10.49 10.38
N LEU A 47 -9.07 10.98 9.29
CA LEU A 47 -8.92 12.42 9.02
C LEU A 47 -10.21 13.07 8.50
N ALA A 48 -11.30 12.31 8.36
CA ALA A 48 -12.55 12.77 7.78
C ALA A 48 -12.37 13.36 6.36
N ALA A 49 -11.53 12.71 5.55
CA ALA A 49 -11.27 13.06 4.15
C ALA A 49 -11.92 12.03 3.19
N PRO A 50 -13.26 12.03 3.03
CA PRO A 50 -13.97 11.03 2.26
C PRO A 50 -13.77 11.18 0.74
N ASP A 51 -13.57 12.39 0.27
CA ASP A 51 -13.31 12.74 -1.13
C ASP A 51 -12.07 12.01 -1.67
N ILE A 52 -10.94 12.12 -0.97
CA ILE A 52 -9.72 11.40 -1.32
C ILE A 52 -9.84 9.90 -1.02
N LEU A 53 -10.51 9.50 0.07
CA LEU A 53 -10.68 8.09 0.43
C LEU A 53 -11.35 7.28 -0.70
N PHE A 54 -12.46 7.78 -1.24
CA PHE A 54 -13.20 7.09 -2.30
C PHE A 54 -12.47 7.06 -3.64
N ALA A 55 -11.62 8.06 -3.91
CA ALA A 55 -10.73 8.01 -5.07
C ALA A 55 -9.55 7.04 -4.84
N TYR A 56 -9.00 7.03 -3.63
CA TYR A 56 -7.77 6.32 -3.30
C TYR A 56 -7.94 4.81 -3.31
N ILE A 57 -9.01 4.27 -2.70
CA ILE A 57 -9.23 2.81 -2.61
C ILE A 57 -9.20 2.12 -3.98
N PRO A 58 -10.04 2.50 -4.97
CA PRO A 58 -10.07 1.81 -6.25
C PRO A 58 -8.76 1.97 -7.02
N ILE A 59 -8.10 3.12 -6.91
CA ILE A 59 -6.89 3.43 -7.66
C ILE A 59 -5.67 2.75 -7.03
N ALA A 60 -5.36 3.03 -5.76
CA ALA A 60 -4.13 2.59 -5.11
C ALA A 60 -4.20 1.13 -4.63
N VAL A 61 -5.34 0.70 -4.06
CA VAL A 61 -5.49 -0.69 -3.57
C VAL A 61 -5.85 -1.62 -4.72
N GLY A 62 -6.70 -1.17 -5.66
CA GLY A 62 -7.17 -1.97 -6.78
C GLY A 62 -6.27 -1.88 -8.02
N VAL A 63 -6.48 -0.84 -8.82
CA VAL A 63 -5.92 -0.68 -10.17
C VAL A 63 -4.40 -0.75 -10.15
N TYR A 64 -3.73 0.01 -9.28
CA TYR A 64 -2.27 0.06 -9.20
C TYR A 64 -1.68 -1.31 -8.86
N THR A 65 -2.23 -2.01 -7.86
CA THR A 65 -1.82 -3.36 -7.49
C THR A 65 -1.97 -4.34 -8.66
N VAL A 66 -3.09 -4.32 -9.36
CA VAL A 66 -3.34 -5.21 -10.51
C VAL A 66 -2.38 -4.89 -11.66
N LEU A 67 -2.16 -3.61 -11.96
CA LEU A 67 -1.24 -3.19 -13.01
C LEU A 67 0.21 -3.59 -12.70
N LEU A 68 0.65 -3.44 -11.44
CA LEU A 68 1.97 -3.90 -11.02
C LEU A 68 2.10 -5.42 -11.14
N LEU A 69 1.12 -6.19 -10.64
CA LEU A 69 1.13 -7.65 -10.79
C LEU A 69 1.13 -8.08 -12.26
N TYR A 70 0.40 -7.36 -13.11
CA TYR A 70 0.40 -7.60 -14.54
C TYR A 70 1.75 -7.31 -15.17
N ALA A 71 2.37 -6.17 -14.84
CA ALA A 71 3.72 -5.84 -15.31
C ALA A 71 4.74 -6.90 -14.88
N ILE A 72 4.70 -7.30 -13.59
CA ILE A 72 5.56 -8.35 -13.03
C ILE A 72 5.34 -9.70 -13.74
N SER A 73 4.11 -10.03 -14.16
CA SER A 73 3.84 -11.25 -14.91
C SER A 73 4.50 -11.29 -16.29
N LYS A 74 4.93 -10.13 -16.81
CA LYS A 74 5.63 -9.96 -18.09
C LYS A 74 7.13 -9.72 -17.93
N THR A 75 7.61 -9.55 -16.70
CA THR A 75 9.01 -9.31 -16.38
C THR A 75 9.55 -10.39 -15.45
N GLU A 76 10.77 -10.19 -14.96
CA GLU A 76 11.32 -11.03 -13.91
C GLU A 76 10.62 -10.74 -12.58
N ARG A 77 10.48 -11.78 -11.76
CA ARG A 77 9.80 -11.72 -10.46
C ARG A 77 10.70 -11.25 -9.34
N TYR A 78 11.99 -11.51 -9.45
CA TYR A 78 12.98 -11.19 -8.43
C TYR A 78 13.83 -10.03 -8.93
N GLU A 79 14.13 -9.10 -8.04
CA GLU A 79 15.08 -8.03 -8.32
C GLU A 79 16.50 -8.62 -8.39
N GLU A 80 17.18 -8.40 -9.51
CA GLU A 80 18.58 -8.76 -9.69
C GLU A 80 19.48 -8.03 -8.67
N PRO A 81 20.56 -8.66 -8.19
CA PRO A 81 21.41 -8.13 -7.12
C PRO A 81 22.26 -6.91 -7.49
#